data_AF-A0A803WB90-F1
#
_entry.id   AF-A0A803WB90-F1
#
_cell.length_a   1.000
_cell.length_b   1.000
_cell.length_c   1.000
_cell.angle_alpha   90.00
_cell.angle_beta   90.00
_cell.angle_gamma   90.00
#
_symmetry.space_group_name_H-M   'P 1'
#
loop_
_entity.id
_entity.type
_entity.pdbx_description
1 polymer ?
#
loop_
_entity_poly.entity_id
_entity_poly.type
_entity_poly.pdbx_seq_one_letter_code
_entity_poly.pdbx_strand_id
1 'polypeptide(L)'
;MSTATTCRTGPAGRGHCSDRAGAAVAVWGWPWWPWWLWWLVTGDAQHQYQTLHKMYNNCEIVMGNLEIVLIDHSQDLSFLQTIREVTGYILIAMNVFAALPLQNLRVIRGTQFYEERFALFVLLNYNPNNTQALRQLRLDNGPFGVPPLFWGPSGVTPCCPTGAPC
;
A
#
# COMPACT_ATOMS: atom_id res chain seq x y z
N MET A 1 21.14 21.60 2.06
CA MET A 1 21.01 22.96 1.48
C MET A 1 20.79 23.94 2.63
N SER A 2 21.77 24.79 2.91
CA SER A 2 21.73 25.76 4.01
C SER A 2 20.59 26.76 3.84
N THR A 3 19.78 26.89 4.89
CA THR A 3 18.78 27.95 5.09
C THR A 3 19.48 29.32 5.19
N ALA A 4 18.97 30.32 4.47
CA ALA A 4 19.48 31.68 4.53
C ALA A 4 19.19 32.31 5.90
N THR A 5 20.25 32.62 6.65
CA THR A 5 20.18 33.36 7.92
C THR A 5 19.93 34.84 7.64
N THR A 6 18.75 35.36 7.97
CA THR A 6 18.48 36.80 7.92
C THR A 6 19.05 37.47 9.18
N CYS A 7 20.24 38.06 9.11
CA CYS A 7 20.73 38.97 10.16
C CYS A 7 20.47 40.43 9.72
N ARG A 8 19.71 41.18 10.52
CA ARG A 8 19.57 42.65 10.33
C ARG A 8 20.74 43.36 11.02
N THR A 9 21.38 44.28 10.32
CA THR A 9 22.43 45.14 10.87
C THR A 9 21.81 46.37 11.54
N GLY A 10 22.08 46.56 12.83
CA GLY A 10 21.82 47.83 13.53
C GLY A 10 22.95 48.84 13.29
N PRO A 11 22.71 50.15 13.47
CA PRO A 11 23.65 51.23 13.08
C PRO A 11 24.96 51.30 13.89
N ALA A 12 25.18 50.39 14.85
CA ALA A 12 26.38 50.30 15.67
C ALA A 12 27.23 49.03 15.44
N GLY A 13 27.02 48.33 14.32
CA GLY A 13 27.93 47.26 13.86
C GLY A 13 27.98 45.98 14.70
N ARG A 14 27.15 45.84 15.75
CA ARG A 14 26.98 44.59 16.51
C ARG A 14 25.67 43.91 16.11
N GLY A 15 25.76 42.87 15.29
CA GLY A 15 24.64 42.00 14.94
C GLY A 15 24.46 40.90 15.97
N HIS A 16 23.28 40.80 16.58
CA HIS A 16 22.84 39.59 17.28
C HIS A 16 22.07 38.73 16.27
N CYS A 17 22.60 37.55 15.94
CA CYS A 17 21.85 36.53 15.21
C CYS A 17 21.18 35.63 16.27
N SER A 18 19.84 35.54 16.23
CA SER A 18 19.04 34.70 17.13
C SER A 18 18.59 33.47 16.36
N ASP A 19 19.07 32.30 16.77
CA ASP A 19 18.69 31.02 16.18
C ASP A 19 17.26 30.67 16.59
N ARG A 20 16.30 30.97 15.71
CA ARG A 20 15.03 30.22 15.73
C ARG A 20 15.33 28.81 15.29
N ALA A 21 15.52 27.90 16.24
CA ALA A 21 15.38 26.47 16.03
C ALA A 21 13.90 26.18 15.68
N GLY A 22 13.53 26.46 14.43
CA GLY A 22 12.36 25.86 13.81
C GLY A 22 12.75 24.47 13.36
N ALA A 23 12.16 23.45 13.97
CA ALA A 23 12.20 22.09 13.46
C ALA A 23 11.54 22.07 12.07
N ALA A 24 12.34 22.25 11.03
CA ALA A 24 11.93 21.99 9.66
C ALA A 24 12.07 20.48 9.45
N VAL A 25 10.96 19.74 9.54
CA VAL A 25 10.86 18.41 8.96
C VAL A 25 10.98 18.60 7.45
N ALA A 26 12.19 18.44 6.92
CA ALA A 26 12.44 18.50 5.50
C ALA A 26 11.97 17.18 4.87
N VAL A 27 10.72 17.17 4.40
CA VAL A 27 10.20 16.10 3.54
C VAL A 27 10.78 16.32 2.14
N TRP A 28 11.96 15.76 1.90
CA TRP A 28 12.54 15.71 0.57
C TRP A 28 11.78 14.69 -0.28
N GLY A 29 10.88 15.19 -1.12
CA GLY A 29 10.45 14.66 -2.42
C GLY A 29 10.35 13.14 -2.62
N TRP A 30 9.21 12.55 -2.26
CA TRP A 30 8.71 11.31 -2.87
C TRP A 30 7.26 11.53 -3.33
N PRO A 31 6.82 11.05 -4.51
CA PRO A 31 5.45 11.26 -5.02
C PRO A 31 4.35 10.56 -4.20
N TRP A 32 4.74 9.82 -3.15
CA TRP A 32 3.85 9.00 -2.32
C TRP A 32 3.61 9.58 -0.92
N TRP A 33 4.18 10.76 -0.62
CA TRP A 33 4.14 11.35 0.73
C TRP A 33 2.80 12.00 1.16
N PRO A 34 1.65 11.84 0.46
CA PRO A 34 0.34 12.01 1.11
C PRO A 34 -0.34 10.70 1.55
N TRP A 35 0.10 9.54 1.06
CA TRP A 35 -0.66 8.28 1.19
C TRP A 35 -0.27 7.46 2.42
N TRP A 36 0.99 7.48 2.83
CA TRP A 36 1.45 6.75 4.02
C TRP A 36 0.99 7.37 5.35
N LEU A 37 0.77 8.70 5.38
CA LEU A 37 0.13 9.36 6.53
C LEU A 37 -1.40 9.17 6.53
N TRP A 38 -2.03 8.94 5.37
CA TRP A 38 -3.49 8.75 5.27
C TRP A 38 -3.92 7.32 5.64
N TRP A 39 -3.07 6.32 5.36
CA TRP A 39 -3.30 4.92 5.74
C TRP A 39 -3.40 4.73 7.27
N LEU A 40 -2.64 5.51 8.06
CA LEU A 40 -2.73 5.50 9.53
C LEU A 40 -3.85 6.41 10.10
N VAL A 41 -4.41 7.33 9.29
CA VAL A 41 -5.30 8.41 9.75
C VAL A 41 -6.80 8.12 9.54
N THR A 42 -7.17 7.08 8.81
CA THR A 42 -8.58 6.69 8.73
C THR A 42 -8.80 5.38 9.47
N GLY A 43 -9.07 5.51 10.78
CA GLY A 43 -9.66 4.45 11.61
C GLY A 43 -11.11 4.12 11.22
N ASP A 44 -11.48 4.32 9.97
CA ASP A 44 -12.79 4.02 9.41
C ASP A 44 -12.62 2.87 8.40
N ALA A 45 -13.10 1.68 8.80
CA ALA A 45 -13.06 0.47 7.97
C ALA A 45 -13.71 0.69 6.60
N GLN A 46 -14.68 1.62 6.50
CA GLN A 46 -15.32 1.96 5.23
C GLN A 46 -14.36 2.69 4.29
N HIS A 47 -13.52 3.58 4.82
CA HIS A 47 -12.52 4.30 4.04
C HIS A 47 -11.42 3.37 3.52
N GLN A 48 -11.02 2.40 4.36
CA GLN A 48 -10.04 1.37 3.99
C GLN A 48 -10.56 0.53 2.81
N TYR A 49 -11.80 0.06 2.89
CA TYR A 49 -12.44 -0.65 1.79
C TYR A 49 -12.53 0.18 0.51
N GLN A 50 -12.98 1.43 0.60
CA GLN A 50 -13.10 2.30 -0.57
C GLN A 50 -11.76 2.53 -1.27
N THR A 51 -10.69 2.69 -0.50
CA THR A 51 -9.33 2.86 -1.02
C THR A 51 -8.85 1.57 -1.68
N LEU A 52 -9.02 0.43 -1.02
CA LEU A 52 -8.68 -0.89 -1.56
C LEU A 52 -9.40 -1.14 -2.90
N HIS A 53 -10.73 -0.93 -2.93
CA HIS A 53 -11.54 -1.09 -4.12
C HIS A 53 -11.10 -0.13 -5.24
N LYS A 54 -10.89 1.16 -4.94
CA LYS A 54 -10.47 2.15 -5.93
C LYS A 54 -9.13 1.80 -6.57
N MET A 55 -8.20 1.25 -5.81
CA MET A 55 -6.87 0.90 -6.32
C MET A 55 -6.91 -0.38 -7.16
N TYR A 56 -7.52 -1.45 -6.64
CA TYR A 56 -7.37 -2.79 -7.20
C TYR A 56 -8.54 -3.27 -8.07
N ASN A 57 -9.59 -2.48 -8.24
CA ASN A 57 -10.70 -2.84 -9.12
C ASN A 57 -10.20 -3.01 -10.57
N ASN A 58 -10.51 -4.16 -11.17
CA ASN A 58 -10.04 -4.58 -12.49
C ASN A 58 -8.50 -4.64 -12.65
N CYS A 59 -7.77 -4.90 -11.56
CA CYS A 59 -6.32 -5.08 -11.59
C CYS A 59 -5.93 -6.54 -11.85
N GLU A 60 -4.98 -6.78 -12.76
CA GLU A 60 -4.35 -8.09 -12.97
C GLU A 60 -2.97 -8.20 -12.32
N ILE A 61 -2.16 -7.14 -12.40
CA ILE A 61 -0.80 -7.13 -11.85
C ILE A 61 -0.67 -5.98 -10.85
N VAL A 62 -0.40 -6.32 -9.60
CA VAL A 62 -0.10 -5.33 -8.56
C VAL A 62 1.36 -4.95 -8.64
N MET A 63 1.60 -3.66 -8.91
CA MET A 63 2.92 -3.05 -9.00
C MET A 63 3.34 -2.51 -7.64
N GLY A 64 3.75 -3.42 -6.76
CA GLY A 64 4.08 -3.16 -5.36
C GLY A 64 3.48 -4.22 -4.45
N ASN A 65 3.04 -3.79 -3.28
CA ASN A 65 2.54 -4.66 -2.22
C ASN A 65 1.01 -4.66 -2.23
N LEU A 66 0.41 -5.83 -1.99
CA LEU A 66 -1.03 -5.96 -1.77
C LEU A 66 -1.29 -6.04 -0.26
N GLU A 67 -1.84 -4.98 0.30
CA GLU A 67 -2.16 -4.88 1.72
C GLU A 67 -3.67 -4.89 1.93
N ILE A 68 -4.17 -5.95 2.56
CA ILE A 68 -5.59 -6.14 2.88
C ILE A 68 -5.68 -6.12 4.40
N VAL A 69 -6.04 -4.96 4.93
CA VAL A 69 -5.97 -4.66 6.35
C VAL A 69 -7.27 -3.99 6.81
N LEU A 70 -7.76 -4.36 8.00
CA LEU A 70 -8.94 -3.77 8.64
C LEU A 70 -10.22 -3.79 7.79
N ILE A 71 -10.41 -4.83 6.97
CA ILE A 71 -11.62 -5.01 6.18
C ILE A 71 -12.73 -5.66 7.00
N ASP A 72 -13.90 -5.02 7.00
CA ASP A 72 -15.10 -5.49 7.68
C ASP A 72 -15.75 -6.69 6.97
N HIS A 73 -16.54 -7.44 7.72
CA HIS A 73 -17.19 -8.68 7.29
C HIS A 73 -18.25 -8.49 6.20
N SER A 74 -18.80 -7.28 6.09
CA SER A 74 -19.90 -6.92 5.18
C SER A 74 -19.42 -6.56 3.77
N GLN A 75 -18.10 -6.45 3.56
CA GLN A 75 -17.52 -5.93 2.33
C GLN A 75 -17.37 -7.00 1.24
N ASP A 76 -17.60 -6.62 -0.01
CA ASP A 76 -17.39 -7.50 -1.16
C ASP A 76 -15.97 -7.35 -1.73
N LEU A 77 -15.17 -8.42 -1.61
CA LEU A 77 -13.81 -8.48 -2.12
C LEU A 77 -13.72 -9.17 -3.50
N SER A 78 -14.83 -9.36 -4.20
CA SER A 78 -14.89 -10.04 -5.50
C SER A 78 -13.96 -9.44 -6.55
N PHE A 79 -13.72 -8.12 -6.52
CA PHE A 79 -12.81 -7.43 -7.42
C PHE A 79 -11.35 -7.92 -7.31
N LEU A 80 -10.93 -8.48 -6.18
CA LEU A 80 -9.58 -9.03 -6.01
C LEU A 80 -9.37 -10.34 -6.80
N GLN A 81 -10.45 -10.97 -7.27
CA GLN A 81 -10.36 -12.18 -8.07
C GLN A 81 -9.61 -11.95 -9.37
N THR A 82 -9.53 -10.73 -9.90
CA THR A 82 -8.83 -10.46 -11.16
C THR A 82 -7.31 -10.49 -11.02
N ILE A 83 -6.79 -10.31 -9.81
CA ILE A 83 -5.36 -10.25 -9.54
C ILE A 83 -4.72 -11.60 -9.82
N ARG A 84 -3.70 -11.59 -10.67
CA ARG A 84 -2.90 -12.75 -11.07
C ARG A 84 -1.49 -12.70 -10.54
N GLU A 85 -0.97 -11.51 -10.33
CA GLU A 85 0.42 -11.32 -9.94
C GLU A 85 0.55 -10.17 -8.96
N VAL A 86 1.38 -10.39 -7.93
CA VAL A 86 1.84 -9.34 -7.01
C VAL A 86 3.36 -9.30 -7.09
N THR A 87 3.90 -8.13 -7.39
CA THR A 87 5.36 -7.97 -7.57
C THR A 87 6.11 -7.84 -6.24
N GLY A 88 5.49 -7.27 -5.21
CA GLY A 88 6.03 -7.14 -3.86
C GLY A 88 5.60 -8.29 -2.95
N TYR A 89 5.12 -7.95 -1.74
CA TYR A 89 4.53 -8.89 -0.79
C TYR A 89 3.01 -8.77 -0.70
N ILE A 90 2.39 -9.76 -0.08
CA ILE A 90 0.97 -9.75 0.31
C ILE A 90 0.86 -9.75 1.84
N LEU A 91 0.15 -8.76 2.39
CA LEU A 91 -0.18 -8.68 3.81
C LEU A 91 -1.70 -8.82 3.99
N ILE A 92 -2.11 -9.79 4.80
CA ILE A 92 -3.51 -10.03 5.17
C ILE A 92 -3.61 -9.93 6.69
N ALA A 93 -4.06 -8.80 7.21
CA ALA A 93 -4.04 -8.55 8.66
C ALA A 93 -5.31 -7.92 9.23
N MET A 94 -5.71 -8.35 10.43
CA MET A 94 -6.79 -7.70 11.20
C MET A 94 -8.14 -7.64 10.46
N ASN A 95 -8.40 -8.59 9.57
CA ASN A 95 -9.64 -8.65 8.82
C ASN A 95 -10.68 -9.56 9.50
N VAL A 96 -11.96 -9.27 9.27
CA VAL A 96 -13.07 -10.04 9.88
C VAL A 96 -14.03 -10.65 8.83
N PHE A 97 -13.70 -10.58 7.54
CA PHE A 97 -14.45 -11.27 6.48
C PHE A 97 -14.13 -12.77 6.43
N ALA A 98 -15.04 -13.57 5.87
CA ALA A 98 -14.97 -15.03 5.92
C ALA A 98 -14.04 -15.68 4.88
N ALA A 99 -13.96 -15.13 3.67
CA ALA A 99 -13.18 -15.70 2.59
C ALA A 99 -12.47 -14.62 1.78
N LEU A 100 -11.19 -14.83 1.48
CA LEU A 100 -10.41 -13.97 0.59
C LEU A 100 -10.35 -14.60 -0.82
N PRO A 101 -10.94 -13.98 -1.85
CA PRO A 101 -11.07 -14.61 -3.15
C PRO A 101 -9.89 -14.25 -4.09
N LEU A 102 -8.70 -14.80 -3.83
CA LEU A 102 -7.50 -14.62 -4.67
C LEU A 102 -7.29 -15.79 -5.65
N GLN A 103 -8.37 -16.27 -6.25
CA GLN A 103 -8.37 -17.52 -7.03
C GLN A 103 -7.43 -17.45 -8.22
N ASN A 104 -7.35 -16.30 -8.90
CA ASN A 104 -6.48 -16.18 -10.06
C ASN A 104 -5.03 -15.82 -9.71
N LEU A 105 -4.68 -15.63 -8.43
CA LEU A 105 -3.32 -15.29 -8.02
C LEU A 105 -2.39 -16.48 -8.32
N ARG A 106 -1.37 -16.25 -9.15
CA ARG A 106 -0.40 -17.27 -9.60
C ARG A 106 0.98 -17.05 -9.02
N VAL A 107 1.40 -15.79 -8.91
CA VAL A 107 2.78 -15.44 -8.56
C VAL A 107 2.82 -14.30 -7.56
N ILE A 108 3.62 -14.48 -6.52
CA ILE A 108 4.12 -13.42 -5.65
C ILE A 108 5.62 -13.34 -5.91
N ARG A 109 6.10 -12.27 -6.56
CA ARG A 109 7.51 -12.19 -6.98
C ARG A 109 8.47 -11.93 -5.82
N GLY A 110 8.01 -11.29 -4.74
CA GLY A 110 8.87 -11.00 -3.60
C GLY A 110 10.00 -10.02 -3.91
N THR A 111 9.76 -9.01 -4.76
CA THR A 111 10.73 -7.92 -4.96
C THR A 111 10.88 -7.04 -3.71
N GLN A 112 9.88 -7.10 -2.82
CA GLN A 112 9.85 -6.52 -1.48
C GLN A 112 9.29 -7.59 -0.52
N PHE A 113 9.65 -7.49 0.76
CA PHE A 113 9.21 -8.42 1.81
C PHE A 113 8.63 -7.67 3.00
N TYR A 114 7.57 -8.20 3.59
CA TYR A 114 7.10 -7.78 4.91
C TYR A 114 8.08 -8.27 5.98
N GLU A 115 8.43 -7.37 6.93
CA GLU A 115 9.50 -7.60 7.92
C GLU A 115 10.80 -8.16 7.32
N GLU A 116 11.14 -7.71 6.10
CA GLU A 116 12.35 -8.10 5.37
C GLU A 116 12.46 -9.61 5.06
N ARG A 117 11.40 -10.40 5.32
CA ARG A 117 11.46 -11.87 5.29
C ARG A 117 10.28 -12.56 4.62
N PHE A 118 9.09 -11.95 4.63
CA PHE A 118 7.86 -12.64 4.21
C PHE A 118 7.28 -12.05 2.92
N ALA A 119 7.15 -12.88 1.89
CA ALA A 119 6.44 -12.52 0.66
C ALA A 119 4.91 -12.64 0.82
N LEU A 120 4.46 -13.44 1.78
CA LEU A 120 3.07 -13.57 2.20
C LEU A 120 3.03 -13.61 3.73
N PHE A 121 2.24 -12.72 4.33
CA PHE A 121 2.08 -12.66 5.78
C PHE A 121 0.60 -12.54 6.15
N VAL A 122 0.13 -13.45 7.03
CA VAL A 122 -1.28 -13.57 7.42
C VAL A 122 -1.36 -13.51 8.95
N LEU A 123 -1.98 -12.47 9.49
CA LEU A 123 -1.94 -12.19 10.94
C LEU A 123 -3.28 -11.70 11.48
N LEU A 124 -3.74 -12.24 12.63
CA LEU A 124 -4.87 -11.70 13.40
C LEU A 124 -6.17 -11.46 12.61
N ASN A 125 -6.52 -12.33 11.66
CA ASN A 125 -7.75 -12.19 10.86
C ASN A 125 -8.98 -12.80 11.55
N TYR A 126 -9.32 -12.28 12.73
CA TYR A 126 -10.51 -12.66 13.48
C TYR A 126 -10.98 -11.50 14.35
N ASN A 127 -12.26 -11.51 14.70
CA ASN A 127 -12.81 -10.61 15.69
C ASN A 127 -12.81 -11.31 17.06
N PRO A 128 -12.21 -10.74 18.12
CA PRO A 128 -12.20 -11.35 19.45
C PRO A 128 -13.59 -11.42 20.12
N ASN A 129 -14.54 -10.58 19.67
CA ASN A 129 -15.86 -10.44 20.31
C ASN A 129 -16.96 -11.24 19.61
N ASN A 130 -16.69 -11.87 18.47
CA ASN A 130 -17.68 -12.64 17.72
C ASN A 130 -17.04 -13.78 16.91
N THR A 131 -17.83 -14.50 16.11
CA THR A 131 -17.35 -15.68 15.34
C THR A 131 -16.87 -15.33 13.92
N GLN A 132 -16.75 -14.05 13.60
CA GLN A 132 -16.30 -13.55 12.31
C GLN A 132 -14.78 -13.64 12.24
N ALA A 133 -14.29 -14.36 11.25
CA ALA A 133 -12.87 -14.60 11.03
C ALA A 133 -12.65 -15.03 9.60
N LEU A 134 -11.43 -14.84 9.12
CA LEU A 134 -10.98 -15.41 7.86
C LEU A 134 -10.90 -16.93 8.01
N ARG A 135 -11.72 -17.63 7.23
CA ARG A 135 -11.81 -19.10 7.21
C ARG A 135 -11.22 -19.71 5.96
N GLN A 136 -11.17 -18.95 4.87
CA GLN A 136 -10.74 -19.45 3.57
C GLN A 136 -9.85 -18.42 2.86
N LEU A 137 -8.64 -18.84 2.50
CA LEU A 137 -7.83 -18.15 1.49
C LEU A 137 -7.93 -18.97 0.21
N ARG A 138 -8.64 -18.45 -0.79
CA ARG A 138 -8.86 -19.16 -2.05
C ARG A 138 -7.71 -18.85 -3.00
N LEU A 139 -6.69 -19.70 -2.99
CA LEU A 139 -5.52 -19.64 -3.88
C LEU A 139 -5.63 -20.78 -4.91
N ASP A 140 -6.67 -20.71 -5.73
CA ASP A 140 -7.05 -21.77 -6.66
C ASP A 140 -6.36 -21.57 -8.01
N ASN A 141 -5.07 -21.91 -8.12
CA ASN A 141 -4.30 -21.73 -9.35
C ASN A 141 -5.02 -22.28 -10.59
N GLY A 142 -5.59 -21.39 -11.42
CA GLY A 142 -6.01 -21.71 -12.77
C GLY A 142 -4.79 -22.12 -13.64
N PRO A 143 -4.99 -22.80 -14.79
CA PRO A 143 -3.89 -23.32 -15.60
C PRO A 143 -2.83 -22.24 -15.90
N PHE A 144 -1.56 -22.62 -15.79
CA PHE A 144 -0.39 -21.78 -15.99
C PHE A 144 -0.37 -21.19 -17.42
N GLY A 145 -1.01 -20.04 -17.61
CA GLY A 145 -0.73 -19.15 -18.72
C GLY A 145 0.46 -18.26 -18.33
N VAL A 146 1.59 -18.44 -19.01
CA VAL A 146 2.77 -17.60 -18.85
C VAL A 146 2.44 -16.19 -19.36
N PRO A 147 2.50 -15.12 -18.54
CA PRO A 147 2.31 -13.77 -19.06
C PRO A 147 3.52 -13.37 -19.93
N PRO A 148 3.33 -12.68 -21.06
CA PRO A 148 4.43 -12.12 -21.82
C PRO A 148 5.13 -11.02 -21.01
N LEU A 149 6.46 -11.10 -20.94
CA LEU A 149 7.30 -10.07 -20.33
C LEU A 149 7.29 -8.83 -21.25
N PHE A 150 6.62 -7.76 -20.83
CA PHE A 150 6.83 -6.43 -21.39
C PHE A 150 7.57 -5.56 -20.37
N TRP A 151 8.54 -4.80 -20.85
CA TRP A 151 9.25 -3.76 -20.12
C TRP A 151 8.88 -2.42 -20.78
N GLY A 152 8.08 -1.60 -20.11
CA GLY A 152 7.73 -0.23 -20.52
C GLY A 152 8.10 0.81 -19.45
N PRO A 153 8.29 2.09 -19.81
CA PRO A 153 8.70 3.13 -18.87
C PRO A 153 7.53 3.49 -17.93
N SER A 154 7.85 3.51 -16.64
CA SER A 154 6.92 3.56 -15.50
C SER A 154 6.28 4.93 -15.27
N GLY A 155 5.00 5.05 -15.62
CA GLY A 155 4.04 5.87 -14.88
C GLY A 155 3.47 5.02 -13.75
N VAL A 156 3.71 5.39 -12.49
CA VAL A 156 3.47 4.52 -11.34
C VAL A 156 1.99 4.48 -10.95
N THR A 157 1.22 3.72 -11.71
CA THR A 157 -0.09 3.21 -11.26
C THR A 157 0.17 1.95 -10.42
N PRO A 158 -0.37 1.81 -9.20
CA PRO A 158 -0.13 0.63 -8.35
C PRO A 158 -0.75 -0.66 -8.93
N CYS A 159 -1.47 -0.56 -10.04
CA CYS A 159 -2.24 -1.62 -10.66
C CYS A 159 -2.10 -1.57 -12.18
N CYS A 160 -1.83 -2.73 -12.78
CA CYS A 160 -1.94 -2.95 -14.21
C CYS A 160 -3.31 -3.57 -14.55
N PRO A 161 -4.17 -2.89 -15.32
CA PRO A 161 -5.47 -3.42 -15.72
C PRO A 161 -5.38 -4.52 -16.80
N THR A 162 -6.43 -5.34 -16.91
CA THR A 162 -6.55 -6.38 -17.95
C THR A 162 -6.36 -5.82 -19.36
N GLY A 163 -5.38 -6.33 -20.10
CA GLY A 163 -5.14 -5.96 -21.50
C GLY A 163 -4.47 -4.60 -21.73
N ALA A 164 -4.00 -3.94 -20.67
CA ALA A 164 -3.19 -2.73 -20.78
C ALA A 164 -1.69 -3.08 -20.92
N PRO A 165 -0.90 -2.30 -21.69
CA PRO A 165 0.55 -2.42 -21.68
C PRO A 165 1.11 -1.85 -20.38
N CYS A 166 1.61 -2.75 -19.54
CA CYS A 166 2.52 -2.53 -18.42
C CYS A 166 3.74 -3.44 -18.70
#